data_AF-A0A452XCN6-F1
#
_entry.id   AF-A0A452XCN6-F1
#
_cell.length_a   1.000
_cell.length_b   1.000
_cell.length_c   1.000
_cell.angle_alpha   90.00
_cell.angle_beta   90.00
_cell.angle_gamma   90.00
#
_symmetry.space_group_name_H-M   'P 1'
#
loop_
_entity.id
_entity.type
_entity.pdbx_description
1 polymer ?
#
loop_
_entity_poly.entity_id
_entity_poly.type
_entity_poly.pdbx_seq_one_letter_code
_entity_poly.pdbx_strand_id
1 'polypeptide(L)'
;MLIGSFGFHFGWQYKTSAEAATDGVRIILRLCAESMTVKRVIHTASVTAASPLTKSSSAAAAVYSDFISESCWTLLDVDYPLRSVHFDKYIESKVLSEKELLSYNDGESPAFEVVTLSLGLVGGDTVLSHLPETVESMVAPVTKQEPYFMLPRILQRLLGSLPLVHVDDVCSALIFCIEQPALSGRFLCAAAYPTI
;
A
#
# COMPACT_ATOMS: atom_id res chain seq x y z
N MET A 1 23.82 -18.35 45.48
CA MET A 1 24.58 -17.50 44.54
C MET A 1 24.67 -18.22 43.21
N LEU A 2 23.72 -17.95 42.31
CA LEU A 2 23.82 -18.27 40.88
C LEU A 2 23.23 -17.05 40.18
N ILE A 3 24.12 -16.17 39.73
CA ILE A 3 23.77 -15.00 38.93
C ILE A 3 23.61 -15.55 37.52
N GLY A 4 22.37 -15.79 37.11
CA GLY A 4 22.05 -16.06 35.72
C GLY A 4 22.23 -14.76 34.94
N SER A 5 23.28 -14.70 34.13
CA SER A 5 23.54 -13.58 33.23
C SER A 5 22.38 -13.40 32.25
N PHE A 6 21.55 -12.39 32.49
CA PHE A 6 20.64 -11.85 31.48
C PHE A 6 21.49 -11.14 30.43
N GLY A 7 21.82 -11.86 29.35
CA GLY A 7 22.29 -11.23 28.13
C GLY A 7 21.12 -10.45 27.52
N PHE A 8 21.16 -9.13 27.61
CA PHE A 8 20.31 -8.27 26.79
C PHE A 8 20.75 -8.44 25.33
N HIS A 9 20.04 -9.26 24.56
CA HIS A 9 20.10 -9.19 23.11
C HIS A 9 19.40 -7.90 22.66
N PHE A 10 20.18 -6.87 22.36
CA PHE A 10 19.73 -5.77 21.50
C PHE A 10 19.61 -6.28 20.06
N GLY A 11 18.54 -7.03 19.79
CA GLY A 11 18.13 -7.43 18.45
C GLY A 11 16.77 -6.83 18.15
N TRP A 12 16.63 -6.18 16.99
CA TRP A 12 15.30 -5.85 16.48
C TRP A 12 14.55 -7.15 16.19
N GLN A 13 13.27 -7.24 16.60
CA GLN A 13 12.44 -8.44 16.41
C GLN A 13 12.29 -8.81 14.92
N TYR A 14 12.29 -7.82 14.03
CA TYR A 14 12.14 -7.99 12.58
C TYR A 14 13.36 -7.45 11.84
N LYS A 15 13.72 -8.08 10.71
CA LYS A 15 14.85 -7.67 9.86
C LYS A 15 14.46 -6.60 8.86
N THR A 16 13.20 -6.60 8.43
CA THR A 16 12.66 -5.63 7.47
C THR A 16 11.33 -5.03 7.96
N SER A 17 11.00 -3.85 7.44
CA SER A 17 9.67 -3.24 7.65
C SER A 17 8.55 -4.10 7.06
N ALA A 18 8.83 -4.85 5.99
CA ALA A 18 7.87 -5.72 5.36
C ALA A 18 7.53 -6.94 6.23
N GLU A 19 8.54 -7.56 6.87
CA GLU A 19 8.34 -8.62 7.86
C GLU A 19 7.47 -8.13 9.02
N ALA A 20 7.81 -6.97 9.59
CA ALA A 20 7.05 -6.37 10.69
C ALA A 20 5.59 -6.06 10.31
N ALA A 21 5.37 -5.47 9.13
CA ALA A 21 4.02 -5.14 8.64
C ALA A 21 3.17 -6.40 8.40
N THR A 22 3.78 -7.44 7.81
CA THR A 22 3.10 -8.71 7.52
C THR A 22 2.73 -9.45 8.80
N ASP A 23 3.63 -9.48 9.79
CA ASP A 23 3.33 -10.08 11.09
C ASP A 23 2.24 -9.30 11.85
N GLY A 24 2.28 -7.96 11.77
CA GLY A 24 1.21 -7.10 12.28
C GLY A 24 -0.16 -7.42 11.68
N VAL A 25 -0.23 -7.61 10.36
CA VAL A 25 -1.45 -8.06 9.67
C VAL A 25 -1.95 -9.39 10.24
N ARG A 26 -1.08 -10.39 10.39
CA ARG A 26 -1.46 -11.70 10.95
C ARG A 26 -2.05 -11.59 12.34
N ILE A 27 -1.43 -10.77 13.19
CA ILE A 27 -1.89 -10.52 14.55
C ILE A 27 -3.27 -9.87 14.52
N ILE A 28 -3.48 -8.84 13.68
CA ILE A 28 -4.78 -8.17 13.55
C ILE A 28 -5.86 -9.15 13.08
N LEU A 29 -5.61 -9.91 12.02
CA LEU A 29 -6.56 -10.88 11.49
C LEU A 29 -6.94 -11.93 12.54
N ARG A 30 -5.96 -12.44 13.29
CA ARG A 30 -6.21 -13.37 14.39
C ARG A 30 -7.10 -12.76 15.46
N LEU A 31 -6.79 -11.56 15.93
CA LEU A 31 -7.58 -10.87 16.96
C LEU A 31 -9.02 -10.57 16.48
N CYS A 32 -9.19 -10.20 15.21
CA CYS A 32 -10.50 -10.03 14.60
C CYS A 32 -11.30 -11.34 14.59
N ALA A 33 -10.65 -12.47 14.28
CA ALA A 33 -11.31 -13.78 14.26
C ALA A 33 -11.70 -14.22 15.68
N GLU A 34 -10.80 -14.05 16.64
CA GLU A 34 -11.03 -14.36 18.06
C GLU A 34 -12.15 -13.51 18.68
N SER A 35 -12.37 -12.29 18.17
CA SER A 35 -13.45 -11.43 18.62
C SER A 35 -14.85 -11.99 18.30
N MET A 36 -14.99 -12.80 17.25
CA MET A 36 -16.27 -13.35 16.75
C MET A 36 -17.36 -12.32 16.41
N THR A 37 -17.07 -11.01 16.50
CA THR A 37 -18.02 -9.92 16.21
C THR A 37 -17.65 -9.13 14.95
N VAL A 38 -16.40 -9.21 14.52
CA VAL A 38 -15.92 -8.55 13.31
C VAL A 38 -16.54 -9.26 12.10
N LYS A 39 -17.16 -8.48 11.21
CA LYS A 39 -17.74 -9.00 9.96
C LYS A 39 -16.87 -8.72 8.74
N ARG A 40 -16.07 -7.65 8.81
CA ARG A 40 -15.21 -7.22 7.72
C ARG A 40 -13.97 -6.50 8.26
N VAL A 41 -12.83 -6.78 7.65
CA VAL A 41 -11.59 -6.03 7.83
C VAL A 41 -11.31 -5.29 6.53
N ILE A 42 -11.20 -3.96 6.60
CA ILE A 42 -10.91 -3.11 5.44
C ILE A 42 -9.51 -2.52 5.62
N HIS A 43 -8.63 -2.77 4.65
CA HIS A 43 -7.26 -2.29 4.67
C HIS A 43 -7.03 -1.20 3.63
N THR A 44 -6.44 -0.08 4.06
CA THR A 44 -5.93 0.97 3.17
C THR A 44 -4.60 0.52 2.55
N ALA A 45 -4.70 -0.15 1.41
CA ALA A 45 -3.57 -0.53 0.57
C ALA A 45 -3.09 0.67 -0.27
N SER A 46 -2.14 0.42 -1.16
CA SER A 46 -1.45 1.46 -1.95
C SER A 46 -1.33 1.00 -3.39
N VAL A 47 -1.60 1.89 -4.36
CA VAL A 47 -1.38 1.60 -5.80
C VAL A 47 0.05 1.17 -6.12
N THR A 48 1.01 1.46 -5.24
CA THR A 48 2.40 0.96 -5.36
C THR A 48 2.51 -0.56 -5.29
N ALA A 49 1.49 -1.27 -4.81
CA ALA A 49 1.39 -2.73 -4.84
C ALA A 49 0.71 -3.26 -6.13
N ALA A 50 0.20 -2.38 -6.98
CA ALA A 50 -0.57 -2.68 -8.19
C ALA A 50 0.16 -2.26 -9.48
N SER A 51 1.49 -2.20 -9.50
CA SER A 51 2.22 -1.72 -10.68
C SER A 51 1.90 -2.55 -11.94
N PRO A 52 1.61 -1.90 -13.08
CA PRO A 52 1.45 -2.54 -14.38
C PRO A 52 2.79 -2.79 -15.08
N LEU A 53 3.94 -2.60 -14.42
CA LEU A 53 5.25 -2.90 -15.01
C LEU A 53 5.35 -4.39 -15.35
N THR A 54 5.76 -4.66 -16.57
CA THR A 54 6.04 -6.00 -17.05
C THR A 54 7.49 -6.40 -16.73
N LYS A 55 7.77 -7.71 -16.74
CA LYS A 55 9.13 -8.27 -16.57
C LYS A 55 10.14 -7.78 -17.62
N SER A 56 9.68 -7.21 -18.72
CA SER A 56 10.53 -6.64 -19.77
C SER A 56 11.05 -5.24 -19.42
N SER A 57 10.58 -4.65 -18.32
CA SER A 57 11.04 -3.34 -17.85
C SER A 57 12.47 -3.42 -17.31
N SER A 58 13.20 -2.31 -17.47
CA SER A 58 14.56 -2.12 -16.98
C SER A 58 14.80 -0.68 -16.56
N ALA A 59 15.94 -0.38 -15.92
CA ALA A 59 16.37 1.00 -15.67
C ALA A 59 16.42 1.88 -16.93
N ALA A 60 16.59 1.30 -18.12
CA ALA A 60 16.66 2.05 -19.38
C ALA A 60 15.29 2.32 -20.01
N ALA A 61 14.35 1.38 -19.87
CA ALA A 61 13.03 1.46 -20.48
C ALA A 61 11.99 0.74 -19.63
N ALA A 62 10.98 1.47 -19.18
CA ALA A 62 9.81 0.90 -18.50
C ALA A 62 8.81 0.41 -19.55
N VAL A 63 8.29 -0.81 -19.36
CA VAL A 63 7.32 -1.45 -20.25
C VAL A 63 6.10 -1.81 -19.41
N TYR A 64 4.98 -1.14 -19.65
CA TYR A 64 3.74 -1.31 -18.89
C TYR A 64 2.75 -2.19 -19.64
N SER A 65 1.83 -2.83 -18.92
CA SER A 65 0.57 -3.30 -19.48
C SER A 65 -0.32 -2.12 -19.88
N ASP A 66 -1.30 -2.39 -20.75
CA ASP A 66 -2.20 -1.36 -21.29
C ASP A 66 -2.93 -0.57 -20.20
N PHE A 67 -3.30 -1.25 -19.12
CA PHE A 67 -4.03 -0.67 -17.99
C PHE A 67 -3.53 -1.21 -16.65
N ILE A 68 -3.63 -0.36 -15.62
CA ILE A 68 -3.56 -0.78 -14.21
C ILE A 68 -4.93 -1.33 -13.79
N SER A 69 -4.94 -2.44 -13.05
CA SER A 69 -6.16 -3.05 -12.53
C SER A 69 -5.91 -3.75 -11.19
N GLU A 70 -6.99 -4.19 -10.55
CA GLU A 70 -6.98 -4.95 -9.31
C GLU A 70 -6.23 -6.28 -9.41
N SER A 71 -6.00 -6.81 -10.62
CA SER A 71 -5.22 -8.03 -10.84
C SER A 71 -3.72 -7.79 -10.95
N CYS A 72 -3.27 -6.54 -11.10
CA CYS A 72 -1.85 -6.20 -11.16
C CYS A 72 -1.17 -6.38 -9.81
N TRP A 73 0.01 -6.98 -9.80
CA TRP A 73 0.87 -7.05 -8.62
C TRP A 73 2.24 -6.51 -8.96
N THR A 74 2.75 -5.58 -8.13
CA THR A 74 4.10 -5.07 -8.30
C THR A 74 5.11 -6.20 -8.13
N LEU A 75 5.92 -6.39 -9.17
CA LEU A 75 7.02 -7.34 -9.19
C LEU A 75 8.20 -6.74 -8.41
N LEU A 76 8.62 -7.37 -7.32
CA LEU A 76 9.66 -6.81 -6.43
C LEU A 76 11.07 -6.85 -7.05
N ASP A 77 11.26 -7.72 -8.04
CA ASP A 77 12.50 -7.91 -8.79
C ASP A 77 12.56 -7.09 -10.08
N VAL A 78 11.48 -6.39 -10.47
CA VAL A 78 11.47 -5.59 -11.70
C VAL A 78 12.27 -4.30 -11.52
N ASP A 79 13.05 -3.94 -12.54
CA ASP A 79 13.81 -2.71 -12.56
C ASP A 79 13.11 -1.62 -13.39
N TYR A 80 13.28 -0.36 -13.01
CA TYR A 80 12.62 0.78 -13.63
C TYR A 80 13.36 2.10 -13.34
N PRO A 81 13.20 3.14 -14.17
CA PRO A 81 13.87 4.42 -13.95
C PRO A 81 13.50 5.03 -12.59
N LEU A 82 14.47 5.62 -11.89
CA LEU A 82 14.30 6.25 -10.57
C LEU A 82 13.94 5.29 -9.42
N ARG A 83 14.10 3.97 -9.60
CA ARG A 83 14.01 2.99 -8.52
C ARG A 83 14.90 3.38 -7.33
N SER A 84 14.38 3.23 -6.11
CA SER A 84 15.03 3.66 -4.88
C SER A 84 14.93 2.59 -3.81
N VAL A 85 16.05 2.24 -3.18
CA VAL A 85 16.10 1.24 -2.08
C VAL A 85 15.15 1.60 -0.93
N HIS A 86 14.99 2.90 -0.65
CA HIS A 86 14.06 3.34 0.40
C HIS A 86 12.61 3.06 0.00
N PHE A 87 12.25 3.38 -1.24
CA PHE A 87 10.89 3.19 -1.74
C PHE A 87 10.57 1.70 -2.00
N ASP A 88 11.57 0.90 -2.38
CA ASP A 88 11.44 -0.55 -2.53
C ASP A 88 11.03 -1.22 -1.22
N LYS A 89 11.57 -0.79 -0.08
CA LYS A 89 11.16 -1.30 1.24
C LYS A 89 9.69 -0.99 1.55
N TYR A 90 9.22 0.17 1.12
CA TYR A 90 7.81 0.54 1.23
C TYR A 90 6.93 -0.31 0.30
N ILE A 91 7.32 -0.46 -0.97
CA ILE A 91 6.62 -1.30 -1.95
C ILE A 91 6.53 -2.74 -1.45
N GLU A 92 7.66 -3.32 -1.02
CA GLU A 92 7.72 -4.67 -0.46
C GLU A 92 6.77 -4.83 0.72
N SER A 93 6.79 -3.89 1.66
CA SER A 93 5.87 -3.89 2.80
C SER A 93 4.41 -3.86 2.37
N LYS A 94 4.05 -3.00 1.40
CA LYS A 94 2.68 -2.90 0.89
C LYS A 94 2.25 -4.15 0.14
N VAL A 95 3.09 -4.70 -0.73
CA VAL A 95 2.80 -5.92 -1.50
C VAL A 95 2.61 -7.12 -0.58
N LEU A 96 3.52 -7.34 0.37
CA LEU A 96 3.47 -8.52 1.24
C LEU A 96 2.32 -8.46 2.25
N SER A 97 2.06 -7.28 2.83
CA SER A 97 0.92 -7.10 3.74
C SER A 97 -0.42 -7.24 3.02
N GLU A 98 -0.56 -6.71 1.80
CA GLU A 98 -1.80 -6.85 1.03
C GLU A 98 -2.06 -8.30 0.61
N LYS A 99 -1.01 -9.05 0.21
CA LYS A 99 -1.13 -10.48 -0.12
C LYS A 99 -1.54 -11.31 1.10
N GLU A 100 -0.94 -11.06 2.25
CA GLU A 100 -1.29 -11.76 3.49
C GLU A 100 -2.76 -11.51 3.86
N LEU A 101 -3.22 -10.25 3.79
CA LEU A 101 -4.62 -9.88 4.01
C LEU A 101 -5.56 -10.65 3.08
N LEU A 102 -5.30 -10.63 1.77
CA LEU A 102 -6.19 -11.24 0.79
C LEU A 102 -6.20 -12.77 0.90
N SER A 103 -5.08 -13.39 1.27
CA SER A 103 -5.00 -14.85 1.48
C SER A 103 -5.93 -15.37 2.57
N TYR A 104 -6.35 -14.50 3.50
CA TYR A 104 -7.34 -14.86 4.52
C TYR A 104 -8.68 -15.27 3.90
N ASN A 105 -9.07 -14.63 2.78
CA ASN A 105 -10.34 -14.94 2.10
C ASN A 105 -10.33 -16.32 1.44
N ASP A 106 -9.16 -16.91 1.17
CA ASP A 106 -9.02 -18.23 0.54
C ASP A 106 -9.25 -19.40 1.53
N GLY A 107 -9.45 -19.10 2.82
CA GLY A 107 -9.77 -20.12 3.83
C GLY A 107 -11.13 -20.79 3.60
N GLU A 108 -11.31 -22.04 4.05
CA GLU A 108 -12.55 -22.80 3.83
C GLU A 108 -13.80 -22.16 4.46
N SER A 109 -13.64 -21.43 5.56
CA SER A 109 -14.72 -20.74 6.27
C SER A 109 -14.19 -19.49 6.99
N PRO A 110 -13.90 -18.40 6.24
CA PRO A 110 -13.34 -17.19 6.84
C PRO A 110 -14.35 -16.58 7.82
N ALA A 111 -13.88 -16.16 8.99
CA ALA A 111 -14.75 -15.61 10.04
C ALA A 111 -15.32 -14.23 9.68
N PHE A 112 -14.67 -13.54 8.76
CA PHE A 112 -15.03 -12.22 8.24
C PHE A 112 -14.49 -12.05 6.82
N GLU A 113 -14.99 -11.05 6.11
CA GLU A 113 -14.48 -10.68 4.79
C GLU A 113 -13.27 -9.75 4.90
N VAL A 114 -12.23 -9.96 4.09
CA VAL A 114 -11.14 -9.00 3.93
C VAL A 114 -11.30 -8.22 2.64
N VAL A 115 -11.25 -6.90 2.75
CA VAL A 115 -11.26 -5.96 1.63
C VAL A 115 -9.99 -5.11 1.67
N THR A 116 -9.32 -4.96 0.52
CA THR A 116 -8.20 -4.03 0.38
C THR A 116 -8.56 -2.94 -0.61
N LEU A 117 -8.32 -1.68 -0.21
CA LEU A 117 -8.49 -0.49 -1.05
C LEU A 117 -7.12 0.05 -1.42
N SER A 118 -6.69 -0.20 -2.65
CA SER A 118 -5.43 0.33 -3.19
C SER A 118 -5.60 1.79 -3.58
N LEU A 119 -5.19 2.68 -2.68
CA LEU A 119 -5.37 4.12 -2.85
C LEU A 119 -4.30 4.71 -3.78
N GLY A 120 -4.73 5.62 -4.66
CA GLY A 120 -3.83 6.54 -5.38
C GLY A 120 -3.09 7.48 -4.42
N LEU A 121 -2.30 8.41 -4.98
CA LEU A 121 -1.72 9.50 -4.21
C LEU A 121 -2.86 10.36 -3.64
N VAL A 122 -3.05 10.29 -2.33
CA VAL A 122 -4.16 10.95 -1.64
C VAL A 122 -3.87 12.43 -1.47
N GLY A 123 -4.79 13.26 -1.96
CA GLY A 123 -4.77 14.72 -1.82
C GLY A 123 -6.08 15.25 -1.24
N GLY A 124 -6.13 16.56 -1.06
CA GLY A 124 -7.29 17.26 -0.50
C GLY A 124 -6.98 17.93 0.83
N ASP A 125 -8.04 18.41 1.48
CA ASP A 125 -7.93 19.11 2.76
C ASP A 125 -7.51 18.16 3.89
N THR A 126 -6.97 18.74 4.97
CA THR A 126 -6.56 17.98 6.14
C THR A 126 -7.01 18.65 7.42
N VAL A 127 -7.31 17.84 8.43
CA VAL A 127 -7.55 18.28 9.81
C VAL A 127 -6.25 18.34 10.63
N LEU A 128 -5.13 17.88 10.06
CA LEU A 128 -3.83 17.90 10.71
C LEU A 128 -3.27 19.32 10.78
N SER A 129 -2.51 19.61 11.84
CA SER A 129 -1.83 20.90 12.01
C SER A 129 -0.59 21.08 11.10
N HIS A 130 -0.29 20.08 10.28
CA HIS A 130 0.80 20.07 9.31
C HIS A 130 0.30 19.49 8.00
N LEU A 131 0.97 19.82 6.89
CA LEU A 131 0.61 19.32 5.57
C LEU A 131 1.06 17.85 5.45
N PRO A 132 0.19 16.91 5.05
CA PRO A 132 0.60 15.53 4.80
C PRO A 132 1.61 15.47 3.65
N GLU A 133 2.59 14.55 3.75
CA GLU A 133 3.62 14.35 2.73
C GLU A 133 3.04 14.10 1.33
N THR A 134 1.91 13.38 1.25
CA THR A 134 1.24 13.11 -0.03
C THR A 134 0.68 14.38 -0.67
N VAL A 135 0.16 15.31 0.15
CA VAL A 135 -0.34 16.61 -0.31
C VAL A 135 0.83 17.51 -0.70
N GLU A 136 1.89 17.59 0.11
CA GLU A 136 3.13 18.31 -0.21
C GLU A 136 3.70 17.87 -1.58
N SER A 137 3.80 16.55 -1.77
CA SER A 137 4.24 15.93 -3.01
C SER A 137 3.31 16.23 -4.19
N MET A 138 2.00 16.20 -3.98
CA MET A 138 1.01 16.45 -5.03
C MET A 138 1.06 17.89 -5.54
N VAL A 139 1.23 18.87 -4.65
CA VAL A 139 1.24 20.30 -5.02
C VAL A 139 2.63 20.81 -5.41
N ALA A 140 3.68 20.02 -5.20
CA ALA A 140 5.06 20.34 -5.57
C ALA A 140 5.23 20.93 -6.99
N PRO A 141 4.52 20.47 -8.03
CA PRO A 141 4.64 21.04 -9.39
C PRO A 141 4.22 22.49 -9.48
N VAL A 142 3.22 22.87 -8.69
CA VAL A 142 2.66 24.23 -8.66
C VAL A 142 3.49 25.11 -7.74
N THR A 143 3.90 24.59 -6.58
CA THR A 143 4.68 25.32 -5.57
C THR A 143 6.17 25.42 -5.90
N LYS A 144 6.64 24.68 -6.92
CA LYS A 144 8.05 24.60 -7.36
C LYS A 144 9.00 24.15 -6.26
N GLN A 145 8.52 23.34 -5.33
CA GLN A 145 9.34 22.80 -4.26
C GLN A 145 10.00 21.50 -4.72
N GLU A 146 11.17 21.64 -5.35
CA GLU A 146 11.93 20.54 -5.94
C GLU A 146 12.13 19.30 -5.05
N PRO A 147 12.39 19.42 -3.73
CA PRO A 147 12.58 18.25 -2.85
C PRO A 147 11.40 17.27 -2.85
N TYR A 148 10.19 17.75 -3.12
CA TYR A 148 8.95 16.96 -3.06
C TYR A 148 8.56 16.35 -4.41
N PHE A 149 9.36 16.53 -5.46
CA PHE A 149 9.11 15.89 -6.76
C PHE A 149 9.42 14.40 -6.81
N MET A 150 10.16 13.89 -5.83
CA MET A 150 10.63 12.52 -5.88
C MET A 150 9.48 11.52 -5.86
N LEU A 151 8.50 11.67 -4.96
CA LEU A 151 7.38 10.74 -4.84
C LEU A 151 6.52 10.70 -6.12
N PRO A 152 6.04 11.85 -6.67
CA PRO A 152 5.27 11.82 -7.93
C PRO A 152 6.06 11.24 -9.10
N ARG A 153 7.35 11.55 -9.23
CA ARG A 153 8.19 11.01 -10.31
C ARG A 153 8.37 9.51 -10.19
N ILE A 154 8.63 9.00 -8.99
CA ILE A 154 8.75 7.55 -8.76
C ILE A 154 7.43 6.85 -9.08
N LEU A 155 6.29 7.40 -8.63
CA LEU A 155 4.97 6.84 -8.95
C LEU A 155 4.71 6.81 -10.46
N GLN A 156 5.07 7.86 -11.19
CA GLN A 156 4.95 7.89 -12.66
C GLN A 156 5.81 6.81 -13.34
N ARG A 157 7.02 6.55 -12.85
CA ARG A 157 7.89 5.49 -13.39
C ARG A 157 7.45 4.08 -12.96
N LEU A 158 6.84 3.96 -11.79
CA LEU A 158 6.33 2.68 -11.29
C LEU A 158 5.00 2.31 -11.94
N LEU A 159 4.13 3.29 -12.21
CA LEU A 159 2.73 3.06 -12.58
C LEU A 159 2.39 3.48 -14.01
N GLY A 160 3.33 4.11 -14.73
CA GLY A 160 3.07 4.70 -16.05
C GLY A 160 2.12 5.90 -16.03
N SER A 161 1.67 6.29 -14.84
CA SER A 161 0.71 7.36 -14.56
C SER A 161 0.91 7.83 -13.12
N LEU A 162 0.25 8.91 -12.72
CA LEU A 162 0.18 9.33 -11.32
C LEU A 162 -1.27 9.21 -10.82
N PRO A 163 -1.72 8.05 -10.31
CA PRO A 163 -3.07 7.91 -9.80
C PRO A 163 -3.31 8.88 -8.64
N LEU A 164 -4.38 9.67 -8.71
CA LEU A 164 -4.77 10.65 -7.68
C LEU A 164 -6.14 10.31 -7.11
N VAL A 165 -6.35 10.59 -5.84
CA VAL A 165 -7.65 10.45 -5.17
C VAL A 165 -7.84 11.55 -4.13
N HIS A 166 -9.06 12.11 -4.05
CA HIS A 166 -9.39 13.07 -3.00
C HIS A 166 -9.67 12.33 -1.68
N VAL A 167 -9.28 12.90 -0.54
CA VAL A 167 -9.49 12.29 0.78
C VAL A 167 -10.97 11.99 1.06
N ASP A 168 -11.89 12.85 0.62
CA ASP A 168 -13.33 12.61 0.78
C ASP A 168 -13.82 11.41 -0.04
N ASP A 169 -13.23 11.17 -1.22
CA ASP A 169 -13.55 10.00 -2.04
C ASP A 169 -13.00 8.73 -1.37
N VAL A 170 -11.82 8.79 -0.74
CA VAL A 170 -11.27 7.69 0.06
C VAL A 170 -12.20 7.38 1.25
N CYS A 171 -12.64 8.40 1.98
CA CYS A 171 -13.58 8.25 3.08
C CYS A 171 -14.91 7.63 2.62
N SER A 172 -15.44 8.13 1.49
CA SER A 172 -16.67 7.60 0.89
C SER A 172 -16.50 6.14 0.45
N ALA A 173 -15.36 5.77 -0.14
CA ALA A 173 -15.05 4.40 -0.52
C ALA A 173 -14.92 3.47 0.69
N LEU A 174 -14.29 3.93 1.78
CA LEU A 174 -14.22 3.18 3.03
C LEU A 174 -15.61 2.94 3.64
N ILE A 175 -16.46 3.97 3.69
CA ILE A 175 -17.86 3.85 4.15
C ILE A 175 -18.62 2.88 3.26
N PHE A 176 -18.51 3.01 1.95
CA PHE A 176 -19.13 2.10 0.99
C PHE A 176 -18.72 0.65 1.26
N CYS A 177 -17.43 0.38 1.47
CA CYS A 177 -16.94 -0.95 1.83
C CYS A 177 -17.49 -1.47 3.15
N ILE A 178 -17.83 -0.62 4.11
CA ILE A 178 -18.48 -1.02 5.38
C ILE A 178 -19.95 -1.36 5.15
N GLU A 179 -20.66 -0.57 4.35
CA GLU A 179 -22.12 -0.67 4.16
C GLU A 179 -22.54 -1.82 3.23
N GLN A 180 -21.64 -2.32 2.37
CA GLN A 180 -22.00 -3.41 1.47
C GLN A 180 -22.41 -4.70 2.23
N PRO A 181 -23.49 -5.38 1.83
CA PRO A 181 -23.92 -6.64 2.47
C PRO A 181 -22.87 -7.75 2.39
N ALA A 182 -22.16 -7.83 1.27
CA ALA A 182 -21.06 -8.75 1.04
C ALA A 182 -20.06 -8.07 0.10
N LEU A 183 -18.80 -8.00 0.51
CA LEU A 183 -17.71 -7.42 -0.26
C LEU A 183 -16.40 -8.01 0.23
N SER A 184 -15.66 -8.64 -0.68
CA SER A 184 -14.33 -9.19 -0.40
C SER A 184 -13.40 -8.99 -1.58
N GLY A 185 -12.11 -9.02 -1.32
CA GLY A 185 -11.08 -8.90 -2.34
C GLY A 185 -10.47 -7.51 -2.41
N ARG A 186 -9.98 -7.15 -3.59
CA ARG A 186 -9.13 -5.98 -3.82
C ARG A 186 -9.80 -5.01 -4.77
N PHE A 187 -9.72 -3.72 -4.48
CA PHE A 187 -10.30 -2.65 -5.30
C PHE A 187 -9.32 -1.48 -5.42
N LEU A 188 -9.18 -0.92 -6.61
CA LEU A 188 -8.43 0.32 -6.83
C LEU A 188 -9.31 1.52 -6.50
N CYS A 189 -8.75 2.50 -5.80
CA CYS A 189 -9.43 3.76 -5.49
C CYS A 189 -8.58 4.93 -5.98
N ALA A 190 -8.87 5.38 -7.20
CA ALA A 190 -8.30 6.58 -7.80
C ALA A 190 -9.32 7.23 -8.76
N ALA A 191 -9.36 8.56 -8.75
CA ALA A 191 -10.29 9.37 -9.52
C ALA A 191 -9.67 9.91 -10.82
N ALA A 192 -8.34 10.04 -10.87
CA ALA A 192 -7.62 10.53 -12.05
C ALA A 192 -6.30 9.79 -12.24
N TYR A 193 -5.89 9.65 -13.51
CA TYR A 193 -4.65 8.97 -13.93
C TYR A 193 -3.87 9.84 -14.93
N PRO A 194 -3.41 11.05 -14.56
CA PRO A 194 -2.59 11.86 -15.45
C PRO A 194 -1.36 11.08 -15.92
N THR A 195 -1.28 10.88 -17.24
CA THR A 195 -0.08 10.48 -17.96
C THR A 195 0.60 11.75 -18.50
N ILE A 196 1.93 11.78 -18.52
CA ILE A 196 2.72 12.84 -19.16
C ILE A 196 3.33 12.27 -20.43
#